data_AF-A0A8C7J732-F1
#
_entry.id   AF-A0A8C7J732-F1
#
_cell.length_a   1.000
_cell.length_b   1.000
_cell.length_c   1.000
_cell.angle_alpha   90.00
_cell.angle_beta   90.00
_cell.angle_gamma   90.00
#
_symmetry.space_group_name_H-M   'P 1'
#
loop_
_entity.id
_entity.type
_entity.pdbx_description
1 polymer ?
#
loop_
_entity_poly.entity_id
_entity_poly.type
_entity_poly.pdbx_seq_one_letter_code
_entity_poly.pdbx_strand_id
1 'polypeptide(L)'
;MLSCFFPFSNYNVLFIPQAFYFSRDDVALRGFAHFFKENSDEEREHADKLLSFQNKRGGRILLQDIKKPERDEWGNGLEAMQCALQLEKNVNQALLDLHKIASDKVDPHMESQIRQNYHHDCEAAINRMINLEMFASYTYTSMAFYFSRDDVALRGFAHFFKENSDEEREHADKLLSFQNKRGGRILLQDIKKPERDEWSNGLEAMQCALQLEKNVNQALLDLHKIASDKVDPHMESQIRQNYHHDCEAAINRMINLEMFASYTYTSMAFYFSRDDVALRGFAHFFKENSDEEREHADKLLSFQNKRGGRILLQDIKKPERDEWGNGLEAMQCALQLEKNVNQALLDLHKIASDKVDPHMESQIRQNYHHDCEAAINRMINLEMFASYTYTSMAFYFSRDDVALRGFAHFFKENSDEEWEHADKLLSFQNKRGGRILLQDIKKPERDEWGNGLEAMQCALQLEKNVNQALLDLHKIASDKVDPHLCDFLETHYLNEQVEAIKKLGDHITNLTKMDAVKNKMAEYLFDKHTLGGQS
;
A
#
# COMPACT_ATOMS: atom_id res chain seq x y z
N MET A 1 3.84 -39.11 -3.83
CA MET A 1 4.09 -39.33 -2.39
C MET A 1 5.60 -39.34 -2.16
N LEU A 2 6.16 -38.25 -1.65
CA LEU A 2 7.56 -38.18 -1.23
C LEU A 2 7.62 -38.60 0.24
N SER A 3 8.13 -39.80 0.52
CA SER A 3 8.59 -40.20 1.85
C SER A 3 10.04 -39.76 2.00
N CYS A 4 10.26 -38.49 2.35
CA CYS A 4 11.61 -37.98 2.56
C CYS A 4 12.09 -38.39 3.95
N PHE A 5 13.23 -39.09 3.98
CA PHE A 5 13.99 -39.34 5.19
C PHE A 5 14.58 -38.01 5.69
N PHE A 6 14.41 -37.70 6.98
CA PHE A 6 14.90 -36.44 7.57
C PHE A 6 16.13 -36.70 8.44
N PRO A 7 17.36 -36.53 7.91
CA PRO A 7 18.60 -36.76 8.66
C PRO A 7 18.88 -35.71 9.73
N PHE A 8 18.22 -34.54 9.69
CA PHE A 8 18.41 -33.42 10.62
C PHE A 8 18.15 -33.77 12.09
N SER A 9 17.28 -34.76 12.34
CA SER A 9 16.98 -35.23 13.68
C SER A 9 18.17 -35.97 14.36
N ASN A 10 19.18 -36.40 13.58
CA ASN A 10 20.40 -37.01 14.11
C ASN A 10 21.35 -36.01 14.79
N TYR A 11 21.25 -34.70 14.48
CA TYR A 11 22.09 -33.68 15.12
C TYR A 11 21.77 -33.55 16.60
N ASN A 12 20.50 -33.55 16.99
CA ASN A 12 20.11 -33.50 18.40
C ASN A 12 20.63 -34.71 19.20
N VAL A 13 20.79 -35.88 18.56
CA VAL A 13 21.24 -37.11 19.24
C VAL A 13 22.77 -37.21 19.30
N LEU A 14 23.50 -36.38 18.55
CA LEU A 14 24.96 -36.31 18.58
C LEU A 14 25.48 -35.05 19.31
N PHE A 15 24.96 -33.87 18.97
CA PHE A 15 25.49 -32.58 19.42
C PHE A 15 25.06 -32.24 20.85
N ILE A 16 23.84 -32.61 21.26
CA ILE A 16 23.40 -32.41 22.65
C ILE A 16 24.27 -33.23 23.62
N PRO A 17 24.50 -34.55 23.41
CA PRO A 17 25.42 -35.31 24.25
C PRO A 17 26.86 -34.77 24.24
N GLN A 18 27.37 -34.32 23.10
CA GLN A 18 28.69 -33.66 23.01
C GLN A 18 28.73 -32.36 23.83
N ALA A 19 27.69 -31.54 23.77
CA ALA A 19 27.59 -30.31 24.56
C ALA A 19 27.56 -30.60 26.08
N PHE A 20 26.86 -31.65 26.50
CA PHE A 20 26.86 -32.08 27.89
C PHE A 20 28.19 -32.71 28.33
N TYR A 21 28.87 -33.44 27.45
CA TYR A 21 30.20 -34.00 27.74
C TYR A 21 31.25 -32.91 27.95
N PHE A 22 31.32 -31.92 27.06
CA PHE A 22 32.31 -30.83 27.17
C PHE A 22 31.97 -29.79 28.25
N SER A 23 30.76 -29.81 28.81
CA SER A 23 30.37 -28.97 29.95
C SER A 23 30.60 -29.63 31.32
N ARG A 24 31.01 -30.90 31.37
CA ARG A 24 31.42 -31.54 32.62
C ARG A 24 32.62 -30.82 33.24
N ASP A 25 32.63 -30.69 34.56
CA ASP A 25 33.66 -29.95 35.28
C ASP A 25 35.07 -30.56 35.15
N ASP A 26 35.17 -31.87 34.85
CA ASP A 26 36.43 -32.57 34.61
C ASP A 26 36.99 -32.43 33.19
N VAL A 27 36.17 -31.96 32.23
CA VAL A 27 36.58 -31.68 30.84
C VAL A 27 36.70 -30.16 30.59
N ALA A 28 35.73 -29.39 31.08
CA ALA A 28 35.72 -27.92 31.16
C ALA A 28 36.01 -27.14 29.86
N LEU A 29 35.79 -27.74 28.68
CA LEU A 29 35.91 -27.08 27.37
C LEU A 29 34.61 -26.36 26.99
N ARG A 30 34.24 -25.36 27.79
CA ARG A 30 32.93 -24.69 27.70
C ARG A 30 32.65 -24.03 26.34
N GLY A 31 33.69 -23.62 25.61
CA GLY A 31 33.55 -23.10 24.23
C GLY A 31 33.04 -24.15 23.24
N PHE A 32 33.53 -25.39 23.32
CA PHE A 32 33.01 -26.50 22.51
C PHE A 32 31.60 -26.91 22.95
N ALA A 33 31.31 -26.86 24.26
CA ALA A 33 29.97 -27.11 24.75
C ALA A 33 28.93 -26.12 24.20
N HIS A 34 29.29 -24.84 24.14
CA HIS A 34 28.44 -23.80 23.54
C HIS A 34 28.27 -24.02 22.04
N PHE A 35 29.36 -24.25 21.32
CA PHE A 35 29.36 -24.51 19.89
C PHE A 35 28.41 -25.65 19.49
N PHE A 36 28.52 -26.82 20.13
CA PHE A 36 27.65 -27.95 19.80
C PHE A 36 26.18 -27.68 20.17
N LYS A 37 25.91 -26.90 21.23
CA LYS A 37 24.54 -26.54 21.61
C LYS A 37 23.90 -25.59 20.58
N GLU A 38 24.59 -24.53 20.17
CA GLU A 38 24.08 -23.58 19.18
C GLU A 38 23.82 -24.26 17.83
N ASN A 39 24.77 -25.07 17.34
CA ASN A 39 24.58 -25.78 16.09
C ASN A 39 23.43 -26.80 16.16
N SER A 40 23.16 -27.39 17.34
CA SER A 40 22.00 -28.27 17.53
C SER A 40 20.68 -27.50 17.44
N ASP A 41 20.62 -26.29 17.99
CA ASP A 41 19.44 -25.43 17.97
C ASP A 41 19.18 -24.88 16.55
N GLU A 42 20.22 -24.49 15.81
CA GLU A 42 20.13 -24.06 14.41
C GLU A 42 19.60 -25.17 13.50
N GLU A 43 20.14 -26.39 13.61
CA GLU A 43 19.70 -27.52 12.79
C GLU A 43 18.27 -27.97 13.12
N ARG A 44 17.82 -27.77 14.37
CA ARG A 44 16.41 -27.96 14.73
C ARG A 44 15.50 -26.96 14.02
N GLU A 45 15.90 -25.69 13.94
CA GLU A 45 15.15 -24.67 13.22
C GLU A 45 15.04 -24.98 11.71
N HIS A 46 16.13 -25.48 11.11
CA HIS A 46 16.13 -25.95 9.71
C HIS A 46 15.17 -27.12 9.50
N ALA A 47 15.15 -28.10 10.41
CA ALA A 47 14.21 -29.21 10.36
C ALA A 47 12.75 -28.73 10.44
N ASP A 48 12.42 -27.82 11.35
CA ASP A 48 11.07 -27.29 11.53
C ASP A 48 10.57 -26.52 10.29
N LYS A 49 11.45 -25.72 9.66
CA LYS A 49 11.14 -25.02 8.39
C LYS A 49 10.81 -26.02 7.28
N LEU A 50 11.55 -27.11 7.15
CA LEU A 50 11.32 -28.14 6.13
C LEU A 50 10.05 -28.96 6.39
N LEU A 51 9.77 -29.33 7.64
CA LEU A 51 8.52 -30.02 8.02
C LEU A 51 7.30 -29.13 7.75
N SER A 52 7.40 -27.84 8.06
CA SER A 52 6.38 -26.83 7.74
C SER A 52 6.16 -26.70 6.23
N PHE A 53 7.23 -26.67 5.44
CA PHE A 53 7.14 -26.64 3.98
C PHE A 53 6.43 -27.89 3.41
N GLN A 54 6.75 -29.09 3.91
CA GLN A 54 6.11 -30.33 3.46
C GLN A 54 4.62 -30.38 3.80
N ASN A 55 4.23 -29.95 5.02
CA ASN A 55 2.83 -29.86 5.44
C ASN A 55 2.02 -28.88 4.57
N LYS A 56 2.57 -27.70 4.29
CA LYS A 56 1.91 -26.69 3.42
C LYS A 56 1.67 -27.18 1.99
N ARG A 57 2.43 -28.18 1.53
CA ARG A 57 2.32 -28.78 0.19
C ARG A 57 1.55 -30.11 0.20
N GLY A 58 0.91 -30.48 1.31
CA GLY A 58 0.10 -31.70 1.43
C GLY A 58 0.92 -33.00 1.49
N GLY A 59 2.22 -32.92 1.81
CA GLY A 59 3.07 -34.09 2.00
C GLY A 59 2.83 -34.76 3.36
N ARG A 60 3.06 -36.08 3.45
CA ARG A 60 2.90 -36.85 4.68
C ARG A 60 4.24 -36.95 5.41
N ILE A 61 4.31 -36.48 6.66
CA ILE A 61 5.48 -36.61 7.52
C ILE A 61 5.51 -38.02 8.12
N LEU A 62 6.63 -38.72 7.98
CA LEU A 62 6.89 -40.03 8.58
C LEU A 62 8.18 -39.91 9.39
N LEU A 63 8.06 -39.90 10.72
CA LEU A 63 9.21 -39.91 11.63
C LEU A 63 9.73 -41.35 11.75
N GLN A 64 11.05 -41.51 11.77
CA GLN A 64 11.71 -42.80 11.96
C GLN A 64 12.51 -42.80 13.27
N ASP A 65 12.83 -43.99 13.76
CA ASP A 65 13.67 -44.17 14.94
C ASP A 65 15.08 -43.60 14.71
N ILE A 66 15.53 -42.79 15.67
CA ILE A 66 16.87 -42.19 15.64
C ILE A 66 17.80 -43.07 16.47
N LYS A 67 18.88 -43.56 15.86
CA LYS A 67 19.87 -44.39 16.56
C LYS A 67 20.82 -43.53 17.40
N LYS A 68 21.02 -43.92 18.66
CA LYS A 68 22.04 -43.33 19.54
C LYS A 68 23.45 -43.52 18.93
N PRO A 69 24.37 -42.54 19.05
CA PRO A 69 25.77 -42.72 18.72
C PRO A 69 26.38 -43.94 19.43
N GLU A 70 27.31 -44.62 18.76
CA GLU A 70 27.99 -45.81 19.31
C GLU A 70 29.01 -45.46 20.42
N ARG A 71 29.30 -44.17 20.63
CA ARG A 71 30.26 -43.68 21.65
C ARG A 71 29.62 -42.60 22.52
N ASP A 72 29.88 -42.69 23.83
CA ASP A 72 29.38 -41.77 24.86
C ASP A 72 30.49 -40.87 25.47
N GLU A 73 31.73 -41.02 24.99
CA GLU A 73 32.88 -40.20 25.38
C GLU A 73 33.62 -39.74 24.12
N TRP A 74 33.92 -38.43 24.03
CA TRP A 74 34.45 -37.81 22.81
C TRP A 74 35.91 -37.35 22.91
N GLY A 75 36.62 -37.76 23.96
CA GLY A 75 38.05 -37.54 24.10
C GLY A 75 38.43 -36.06 24.07
N ASN A 76 38.96 -35.60 22.94
CA ASN A 76 39.35 -34.21 22.70
C ASN A 76 38.46 -33.53 21.64
N GLY A 77 38.50 -32.20 21.57
CA GLY A 77 37.64 -31.42 20.66
C GLY A 77 37.81 -31.79 19.17
N LEU A 78 38.97 -32.30 18.74
CA LEU A 78 39.20 -32.66 17.34
C LEU A 78 38.39 -33.91 16.95
N GLU A 79 38.33 -34.91 17.81
CA GLU A 79 37.57 -36.15 17.57
C GLU A 79 36.06 -35.86 17.51
N ALA A 80 35.57 -35.00 18.41
CA ALA A 80 34.17 -34.55 18.39
C ALA A 80 33.82 -33.79 17.09
N MET A 81 34.70 -32.90 16.65
CA MET A 81 34.53 -32.14 15.41
C MET A 81 34.59 -33.02 14.15
N GLN A 82 35.39 -34.07 14.15
CA GLN A 82 35.43 -35.04 13.03
C GLN A 82 34.11 -35.81 12.91
N CYS A 83 33.50 -36.21 14.03
CA CYS A 83 32.17 -36.83 14.03
C CYS A 83 31.10 -35.85 13.52
N ALA A 84 31.16 -34.59 13.96
CA ALA A 84 30.24 -33.54 13.51
C ALA A 84 30.34 -33.29 12.00
N LEU A 85 31.56 -33.17 11.49
CA LEU A 85 31.83 -33.00 10.06
C LEU A 85 31.30 -34.18 9.22
N GLN A 86 31.39 -35.41 9.74
CA GLN A 86 30.89 -36.57 9.01
C GLN A 86 29.36 -36.59 8.96
N LEU A 87 28.68 -36.17 10.03
CA LEU A 87 27.22 -36.02 10.03
C LEU A 87 26.78 -34.94 9.03
N GLU A 88 27.50 -33.82 8.99
CA GLU A 88 27.24 -32.71 8.07
C GLU A 88 27.41 -33.11 6.60
N LYS A 89 28.45 -33.89 6.28
CA LYS A 89 28.61 -34.48 4.94
C LYS A 89 27.43 -35.37 4.55
N ASN A 90 26.92 -36.18 5.47
CA ASN A 90 25.80 -37.07 5.19
C ASN A 90 24.50 -36.29 4.93
N VAL A 91 24.27 -35.22 5.69
CA VAL A 91 23.09 -34.35 5.53
C VAL A 91 23.15 -33.58 4.21
N ASN A 92 24.32 -33.02 3.88
CA ASN A 92 24.55 -32.35 2.60
C ASN A 92 24.34 -33.30 1.40
N GLN A 93 24.81 -34.55 1.49
CA GLN A 93 24.56 -35.55 0.45
C GLN A 93 23.06 -35.87 0.30
N ALA A 94 22.32 -35.99 1.41
CA ALA A 94 20.87 -36.22 1.37
C ALA A 94 20.10 -35.04 0.75
N LEU A 95 20.54 -33.79 1.00
CA LEU A 95 19.99 -32.60 0.35
C LEU A 95 20.26 -32.59 -1.16
N LEU A 96 21.46 -32.99 -1.59
CA LEU A 96 21.80 -33.13 -3.00
C LEU A 96 20.95 -34.20 -3.70
N ASP A 97 20.72 -35.33 -3.04
CA ASP A 97 19.87 -36.40 -3.57
C ASP A 97 18.40 -35.93 -3.69
N LEU A 98 17.90 -35.18 -2.69
CA LEU A 98 16.58 -34.56 -2.74
C LEU A 98 16.46 -33.56 -3.90
N HIS A 99 17.49 -32.73 -4.09
CA HIS A 99 17.55 -31.77 -5.19
C HIS A 99 17.52 -32.50 -6.54
N LYS A 100 18.26 -33.59 -6.70
CA LYS A 100 18.28 -34.41 -7.91
C LYS A 100 16.92 -35.01 -8.23
N ILE A 101 16.22 -35.56 -7.21
CA ILE A 101 14.86 -36.10 -7.37
C ILE A 101 13.85 -35.01 -7.77
N ALA A 102 13.99 -33.80 -7.22
CA ALA A 102 13.14 -32.67 -7.58
C ALA A 102 13.39 -32.22 -9.04
N SER A 103 14.65 -32.19 -9.45
CA SER A 103 15.07 -31.81 -10.80
C SER A 103 14.67 -32.81 -11.89
N ASP A 104 14.72 -34.11 -11.61
CA ASP A 104 14.36 -35.17 -12.57
C ASP A 104 12.84 -35.24 -12.90
N LYS A 105 11.99 -34.53 -12.15
CA LYS A 105 10.52 -34.48 -12.34
C LYS A 105 10.00 -33.21 -13.01
N VAL A 106 10.86 -32.27 -13.39
CA VAL A 106 10.46 -31.04 -14.08
C VAL A 106 10.51 -31.27 -15.59
N ASP A 107 9.35 -31.32 -16.24
CA ASP A 107 9.27 -31.34 -17.70
C ASP A 107 9.88 -30.04 -18.27
N PRO A 108 10.95 -30.10 -19.10
CA PRO A 108 11.58 -28.93 -19.67
C PRO A 108 10.66 -28.11 -20.60
N HIS A 109 9.54 -28.67 -21.05
CA HIS A 109 8.52 -28.00 -21.86
C HIS A 109 7.32 -27.47 -21.07
N MET A 110 7.32 -27.56 -19.74
CA MET A 110 6.24 -26.98 -18.94
C MET A 110 6.33 -25.44 -18.97
N GLU A 111 5.48 -24.81 -19.77
CA GLU A 111 5.31 -23.35 -19.77
C GLU A 111 4.54 -22.91 -18.52
N SER A 112 4.88 -21.72 -18.01
CA SER A 112 4.18 -21.17 -16.86
C SER A 112 2.72 -20.88 -17.22
N GLN A 113 1.79 -21.34 -16.39
CA GLN A 113 0.34 -21.12 -16.59
C GLN A 113 -0.05 -19.63 -16.60
N ILE A 114 0.82 -18.74 -16.11
CA ILE A 114 0.60 -17.28 -16.09
C ILE A 114 1.17 -16.57 -17.34
N ARG A 115 1.85 -17.28 -18.25
CA ARG A 115 2.46 -16.69 -19.44
C ARG A 115 1.38 -16.26 -20.43
N GLN A 116 1.26 -14.97 -20.68
CA GLN A 116 0.23 -14.39 -21.56
C GLN A 116 0.83 -13.28 -22.43
N ASN A 117 0.82 -13.46 -23.76
CA ASN A 117 1.37 -12.51 -24.73
C ASN A 117 2.81 -12.07 -24.37
N TYR A 118 3.65 -13.01 -23.97
CA TYR A 118 5.03 -12.77 -23.61
C TYR A 118 5.96 -13.61 -24.49
N HIS A 119 6.51 -12.98 -25.53
CA HIS A 119 7.27 -13.66 -26.58
C HIS A 119 8.64 -14.12 -26.08
N HIS A 120 9.11 -15.28 -26.56
CA HIS A 120 10.43 -15.82 -26.19
C HIS A 120 11.59 -14.87 -26.48
N ASP A 121 11.50 -14.09 -27.56
CA ASP A 121 12.49 -13.06 -27.90
C ASP A 121 12.57 -11.96 -26.83
N CYS A 122 11.43 -11.54 -26.26
CA CYS A 122 11.39 -10.57 -25.17
C CYS A 122 11.97 -11.16 -23.88
N GLU A 123 11.68 -12.44 -23.61
CA GLU A 123 12.25 -13.19 -22.50
C GLU A 123 13.78 -13.34 -22.62
N ALA A 124 14.29 -13.64 -23.81
CA ALA A 124 15.72 -13.72 -24.05
C ALA A 124 16.39 -12.35 -23.95
N ALA A 125 15.73 -11.29 -24.44
CA ALA A 125 16.24 -9.93 -24.37
C ALA A 125 16.29 -9.39 -22.92
N ILE A 126 15.27 -9.66 -22.10
CA ILE A 126 15.28 -9.27 -20.69
C ILE A 126 16.35 -10.04 -19.91
N ASN A 127 16.55 -11.33 -20.17
CA ASN A 127 17.66 -12.08 -19.57
C ASN A 127 19.04 -11.50 -19.95
N ARG A 128 19.22 -10.99 -21.17
CA ARG A 128 20.45 -10.26 -21.56
C ARG A 128 20.58 -8.94 -20.82
N MET A 129 19.49 -8.18 -20.67
CA MET A 129 19.48 -6.91 -19.96
C MET A 129 19.83 -7.08 -18.49
N ILE A 130 19.25 -8.08 -17.81
CA ILE A 130 19.57 -8.42 -16.41
C ILE A 130 21.09 -8.66 -16.23
N ASN A 131 21.71 -9.41 -17.15
CA ASN A 131 23.15 -9.64 -17.08
C ASN A 131 23.97 -8.38 -17.35
N LEU A 132 23.48 -7.47 -18.21
CA LEU A 132 24.13 -6.19 -18.49
C LEU A 132 24.10 -5.26 -17.27
N GLU A 133 22.95 -5.13 -16.60
CA GLU A 133 22.81 -4.32 -15.37
C GLU A 133 23.69 -4.88 -14.25
N MET A 134 23.73 -6.21 -14.09
CA MET A 134 24.62 -6.86 -13.12
C MET A 134 26.11 -6.65 -13.45
N PHE A 135 26.49 -6.63 -14.73
CA PHE A 135 27.84 -6.29 -15.17
C PHE A 135 28.18 -4.81 -14.93
N ALA A 136 27.22 -3.91 -15.16
CA ALA A 136 27.37 -2.48 -14.88
C ALA A 136 27.57 -2.23 -13.38
N SER A 137 26.73 -2.85 -12.54
CA SER A 137 26.88 -2.84 -11.08
C SER A 137 28.26 -3.34 -10.64
N TYR A 138 28.75 -4.44 -11.21
CA TYR A 138 30.08 -4.96 -10.87
C TYR A 138 31.21 -3.99 -11.29
N THR A 139 31.07 -3.35 -12.44
CA THR A 139 32.03 -2.34 -12.94
C THR A 139 32.07 -1.11 -12.02
N TYR A 140 30.90 -0.61 -11.60
CA TYR A 140 30.80 0.50 -10.66
C TYR A 140 31.31 0.15 -9.27
N THR A 141 31.06 -1.07 -8.78
CA THR A 141 31.67 -1.57 -7.54
C THR A 141 33.20 -1.54 -7.64
N SER A 142 33.78 -2.01 -8.75
CA SER A 142 35.23 -1.97 -8.98
C SER A 142 35.79 -0.54 -8.91
N MET A 143 35.13 0.41 -9.59
CA MET A 143 35.50 1.84 -9.55
C MET A 143 35.40 2.41 -8.13
N ALA A 144 34.31 2.13 -7.40
CA ALA A 144 34.09 2.62 -6.05
C ALA A 144 35.22 2.19 -5.09
N PHE A 145 35.61 0.92 -5.14
CA PHE A 145 36.69 0.39 -4.29
C PHE A 145 38.07 0.86 -4.74
N TYR A 146 38.30 1.09 -6.04
CA TYR A 146 39.53 1.74 -6.52
C TYR A 146 39.70 3.14 -5.90
N PHE A 147 38.67 4.00 -5.98
CA PHE A 147 38.74 5.37 -5.44
C PHE A 147 38.72 5.42 -3.90
N SER A 148 38.33 4.33 -3.25
CA SER A 148 38.36 4.17 -1.79
C SER A 148 39.73 3.79 -1.23
N ARG A 149 40.69 3.39 -2.08
CA ARG A 149 42.04 3.04 -1.63
C ARG A 149 42.71 4.21 -0.92
N ASP A 150 43.54 3.90 0.06
CA ASP A 150 44.27 4.91 0.85
C ASP A 150 45.25 5.73 0.01
N ASP A 151 45.80 5.14 -1.06
CA ASP A 151 46.72 5.80 -2.00
C ASP A 151 46.03 6.63 -3.11
N VAL A 152 44.70 6.55 -3.24
CA VAL A 152 43.89 7.36 -4.17
C VAL A 152 43.02 8.37 -3.39
N ALA A 153 42.33 7.92 -2.35
CA ALA A 153 41.57 8.68 -1.34
C ALA A 153 40.53 9.68 -1.87
N LEU A 154 40.00 9.49 -3.08
CA LEU A 154 38.96 10.35 -3.67
C LEU A 154 37.56 9.89 -3.24
N ARG A 155 37.25 10.08 -1.95
CA ARG A 155 36.01 9.58 -1.31
C ARG A 155 34.72 10.02 -2.00
N GLY A 156 34.68 11.20 -2.62
CA GLY A 156 33.52 11.65 -3.40
C GLY A 156 33.23 10.78 -4.62
N PHE A 157 34.27 10.42 -5.38
CA PHE A 157 34.14 9.48 -6.50
C PHE A 157 33.78 8.08 -6.02
N ALA A 158 34.38 7.63 -4.91
CA ALA A 158 34.04 6.34 -4.32
C ALA A 158 32.55 6.25 -3.95
N HIS A 159 32.01 7.27 -3.30
CA HIS A 159 30.59 7.34 -2.96
C HIS A 159 29.70 7.34 -4.20
N PHE A 160 30.01 8.22 -5.17
CA PHE A 160 29.27 8.32 -6.43
C PHE A 160 29.18 6.97 -7.14
N PHE A 161 30.30 6.29 -7.37
CA PHE A 161 30.29 4.99 -8.05
C PHE A 161 29.64 3.89 -7.19
N LYS A 162 29.68 4.01 -5.86
CA LYS A 162 28.97 3.07 -4.99
C LYS A 162 27.44 3.20 -5.15
N GLU A 163 26.92 4.42 -5.19
CA GLU A 163 25.50 4.68 -5.44
C GLU A 163 25.06 4.16 -6.82
N ASN A 164 25.81 4.47 -7.87
CA ASN A 164 25.51 3.97 -9.22
C ASN A 164 25.55 2.42 -9.27
N SER A 165 26.51 1.80 -8.56
CA SER A 165 26.55 0.33 -8.47
C SER A 165 25.29 -0.26 -7.82
N ASP A 166 24.79 0.38 -6.77
CA ASP A 166 23.59 -0.07 -6.07
C ASP A 166 22.33 0.17 -6.92
N GLU A 167 22.27 1.29 -7.66
CA GLU A 167 21.20 1.60 -8.63
C GLU A 167 21.10 0.55 -9.75
N GLU A 168 22.22 0.16 -10.38
CA GLU A 168 22.18 -0.87 -11.43
C GLU A 168 21.77 -2.25 -10.89
N ARG A 169 22.09 -2.55 -9.63
CA ARG A 169 21.62 -3.78 -8.99
C ARG A 169 20.10 -3.74 -8.79
N GLU A 170 19.53 -2.59 -8.42
CA GLU A 170 18.09 -2.41 -8.34
C GLU A 170 17.40 -2.55 -9.72
N HIS A 171 18.02 -2.05 -10.80
CA HIS A 171 17.52 -2.25 -12.16
C HIS A 171 17.44 -3.73 -12.52
N ALA A 172 18.50 -4.50 -12.23
CA ALA A 172 18.52 -5.94 -12.44
C ALA A 172 17.41 -6.66 -11.64
N ASP A 173 17.20 -6.29 -10.38
CA ASP A 173 16.16 -6.87 -9.51
C ASP A 173 14.74 -6.56 -10.00
N LYS A 174 14.50 -5.34 -10.51
CA LYS A 174 13.23 -4.94 -11.13
C LYS A 174 12.95 -5.80 -12.37
N LEU A 175 13.96 -6.02 -13.22
CA LEU A 175 13.84 -6.85 -14.42
C LEU A 175 13.62 -8.34 -14.09
N LEU A 176 14.34 -8.89 -13.10
CA LEU A 176 14.13 -10.24 -12.58
C LEU A 176 12.68 -10.43 -12.08
N SER A 177 12.19 -9.46 -11.31
CA SER A 177 10.81 -9.45 -10.81
C SER A 177 9.79 -9.37 -11.95
N PHE A 178 10.06 -8.54 -12.96
CA PHE A 178 9.21 -8.42 -14.15
C PHE A 178 9.14 -9.74 -14.94
N GLN A 179 10.30 -10.37 -15.21
CA GLN A 179 10.40 -11.66 -15.89
C GLN A 179 9.52 -12.72 -15.24
N ASN A 180 9.62 -12.85 -13.91
CA ASN A 180 8.81 -13.78 -13.11
C ASN A 180 7.32 -13.48 -13.21
N LYS A 181 6.93 -12.21 -13.07
CA LYS A 181 5.52 -11.78 -13.17
C LYS A 181 4.90 -12.07 -14.53
N ARG A 182 5.70 -12.04 -15.61
CA ARG A 182 5.25 -12.34 -16.98
C ARG A 182 5.29 -13.83 -17.33
N GLY A 183 5.71 -14.69 -16.39
CA GLY A 183 5.81 -16.13 -16.59
C GLY A 183 7.01 -16.56 -17.46
N GLY A 184 8.01 -15.68 -17.63
CA GLY A 184 9.27 -15.99 -18.30
C GLY A 184 10.24 -16.74 -17.39
N ARG A 185 11.20 -17.46 -17.99
CA ARG A 185 12.27 -18.13 -17.25
C ARG A 185 13.44 -17.16 -17.05
N ILE A 186 14.01 -17.19 -15.84
CA ILE A 186 15.24 -16.47 -15.52
C ILE A 186 16.43 -17.35 -15.85
N LEU A 187 17.33 -16.83 -16.68
CA LEU A 187 18.57 -17.48 -17.08
C LEU A 187 19.73 -16.53 -16.81
N LEU A 188 20.29 -16.61 -15.59
CA LEU A 188 21.49 -15.86 -15.22
C LEU A 188 22.71 -16.44 -15.94
N GLN A 189 23.60 -15.58 -16.40
CA GLN A 189 24.85 -15.96 -17.07
C GLN A 189 26.05 -15.48 -16.25
N ASP A 190 27.24 -15.92 -16.64
CA ASP A 190 28.48 -15.47 -16.03
C ASP A 190 28.66 -13.96 -16.23
N ILE A 191 28.82 -13.24 -15.12
CA ILE A 191 29.19 -11.82 -15.15
C ILE A 191 30.70 -11.74 -15.35
N LYS A 192 31.13 -11.22 -16.49
CA LYS A 192 32.55 -11.05 -16.80
C LYS A 192 33.16 -9.99 -15.89
N LYS A 193 34.45 -10.14 -15.55
CA LYS A 193 35.19 -9.08 -14.87
C LYS A 193 35.29 -7.83 -15.78
N PRO A 194 35.32 -6.62 -15.21
CA PRO A 194 35.57 -5.40 -15.98
C PRO A 194 36.93 -5.47 -16.69
N GLU A 195 37.04 -4.85 -17.87
CA GLU A 195 38.29 -4.84 -18.65
C GLU A 195 39.37 -3.93 -18.03
N ARG A 196 38.97 -3.01 -17.15
CA ARG A 196 39.85 -2.08 -16.44
C ARG A 196 39.58 -2.10 -14.94
N ASP A 197 40.64 -2.20 -14.17
CA ASP A 197 40.68 -2.19 -12.70
C ASP A 197 41.60 -1.09 -12.13
N GLU A 198 42.23 -0.30 -13.00
CA GLU A 198 43.05 0.87 -12.67
C GLU A 198 42.61 2.10 -13.48
N TRP A 199 42.71 3.30 -12.87
CA TRP A 199 42.26 4.56 -13.46
C TRP A 199 43.34 5.63 -13.33
N SER A 200 43.67 6.35 -14.41
CA SER A 200 44.72 7.38 -14.34
C SER A 200 44.26 8.64 -13.60
N ASN A 201 42.96 8.96 -13.68
CA ASN A 201 42.33 10.08 -13.00
C ASN A 201 40.79 9.92 -13.02
N GLY A 202 40.08 10.77 -12.28
CA GLY A 202 38.62 10.74 -12.23
C GLY A 202 37.92 11.02 -13.57
N LEU A 203 38.53 11.79 -14.47
CA LEU A 203 37.94 12.06 -15.79
C LEU A 203 37.86 10.78 -16.64
N GLU A 204 38.90 9.96 -16.64
CA GLU A 204 38.90 8.68 -17.36
C GLU A 204 37.84 7.71 -16.80
N ALA A 205 37.69 7.65 -15.48
CA ALA A 205 36.66 6.83 -14.83
C ALA A 205 35.25 7.30 -15.22
N MET A 206 35.00 8.61 -15.20
CA MET A 206 33.71 9.19 -15.61
C MET A 206 33.42 8.97 -17.10
N GLN A 207 34.43 9.00 -17.97
CA GLN A 207 34.26 8.68 -19.39
C GLN A 207 33.89 7.21 -19.61
N CYS A 208 34.48 6.30 -18.82
CA CYS A 208 34.11 4.89 -18.88
C CYS A 208 32.69 4.66 -18.35
N ALA A 209 32.32 5.30 -17.25
CA ALA A 209 30.95 5.28 -16.72
C ALA A 209 29.95 5.78 -17.76
N LEU A 210 30.21 6.94 -18.39
CA LEU A 210 29.37 7.46 -19.47
C LEU A 210 29.22 6.48 -20.64
N GLN A 211 30.28 5.76 -21.00
CA GLN A 211 30.20 4.78 -22.08
C GLN A 211 29.40 3.54 -21.67
N LEU A 212 29.50 3.10 -20.42
CA LEU A 212 28.69 2.03 -19.85
C LEU A 212 27.22 2.42 -19.88
N GLU A 213 26.87 3.63 -19.43
CA GLU A 213 25.50 4.18 -19.51
C GLU A 213 24.95 4.22 -20.93
N LYS A 214 25.77 4.62 -21.91
CA LYS A 214 25.36 4.59 -23.33
C LYS A 214 25.06 3.18 -23.82
N ASN A 215 25.83 2.20 -23.38
CA ASN A 215 25.63 0.79 -23.77
C ASN A 215 24.35 0.22 -23.14
N VAL A 216 24.10 0.50 -21.86
CA VAL A 216 22.86 0.15 -21.14
C VAL A 216 21.65 0.77 -21.85
N ASN A 217 21.70 2.07 -22.13
CA ASN A 217 20.64 2.77 -22.86
C ASN A 217 20.39 2.20 -24.26
N GLN A 218 21.44 1.87 -25.01
CA GLN A 218 21.27 1.26 -26.33
C GLN A 218 20.61 -0.14 -26.23
N ALA A 219 20.97 -0.93 -25.23
CA ALA A 219 20.36 -2.23 -24.99
C ALA A 219 18.86 -2.11 -24.62
N LEU A 220 18.48 -1.08 -23.87
CA LEU A 220 17.07 -0.76 -23.60
C LEU A 220 16.31 -0.37 -24.88
N LEU A 221 16.91 0.41 -25.77
CA LEU A 221 16.31 0.76 -27.06
C LEU A 221 16.14 -0.47 -27.96
N ASP A 222 17.11 -1.38 -27.97
CA ASP A 222 17.03 -2.63 -28.73
C ASP A 222 15.94 -3.55 -28.16
N LEU A 223 15.81 -3.63 -26.83
CA LEU A 223 14.72 -4.32 -26.15
C LEU A 223 13.35 -3.73 -26.52
N HIS A 224 13.24 -2.40 -26.54
CA HIS A 224 12.02 -1.71 -26.95
C HIS A 224 11.64 -2.06 -28.39
N LYS A 225 12.60 -2.08 -29.31
CA LYS A 225 12.37 -2.47 -30.71
C LYS A 225 11.84 -3.90 -30.83
N ILE A 226 12.46 -4.86 -30.12
CA ILE A 226 12.00 -6.26 -30.10
C ILE A 226 10.57 -6.37 -29.59
N ALA A 227 10.19 -5.57 -28.59
CA ALA A 227 8.83 -5.54 -28.07
C ALA A 227 7.86 -4.93 -29.10
N SER A 228 8.22 -3.79 -29.73
CA SER A 228 7.38 -3.05 -30.67
C SER A 228 7.11 -3.81 -31.97
N ASP A 229 8.08 -4.56 -32.50
CA ASP A 229 7.92 -5.36 -33.73
C ASP A 229 6.93 -6.54 -33.57
N LYS A 230 6.52 -6.85 -32.34
CA LYS A 230 5.64 -7.98 -32.00
C LYS A 230 4.25 -7.58 -31.50
N VAL A 231 3.97 -6.28 -31.41
CA VAL A 231 2.66 -5.75 -31.01
C VAL A 231 1.82 -5.52 -32.28
N ASP A 232 0.69 -6.22 -32.41
CA ASP A 232 -0.30 -5.88 -33.42
C ASP A 232 -0.84 -4.46 -33.13
N PRO A 233 -0.72 -3.49 -34.06
CA PRO A 233 -1.18 -2.12 -33.84
C PRO A 233 -2.69 -2.01 -33.56
N HIS A 234 -3.47 -3.03 -33.91
CA HIS A 234 -4.91 -3.13 -33.64
C HIS A 234 -5.27 -3.93 -32.37
N MET A 235 -4.29 -4.39 -31.60
CA MET A 235 -4.56 -5.09 -30.35
C MET A 235 -5.05 -4.11 -29.28
N GLU A 236 -6.34 -4.19 -28.94
CA GLU A 236 -6.90 -3.52 -27.77
C GLU A 236 -6.54 -4.29 -26.50
N SER A 237 -6.34 -3.56 -25.40
CA SER A 237 -6.04 -4.17 -24.11
C SER A 237 -7.22 -5.02 -23.64
N GLN A 238 -6.98 -6.27 -23.25
CA GLN A 238 -8.03 -7.18 -22.76
C GLN A 238 -8.69 -6.69 -21.45
N ILE A 239 -8.03 -5.78 -20.72
CA ILE A 239 -8.56 -5.13 -19.52
C ILE A 239 -9.37 -3.87 -19.83
N ARG A 240 -9.44 -3.43 -21.09
CA ARG A 240 -10.24 -2.27 -21.50
C ARG A 240 -11.72 -2.62 -21.37
N GLN A 241 -12.36 -2.13 -20.32
CA GLN A 241 -13.79 -2.30 -20.07
C GLN A 241 -14.42 -0.94 -19.81
N ASN A 242 -15.33 -0.52 -20.68
CA ASN A 242 -16.08 0.73 -20.54
C ASN A 242 -15.15 1.95 -20.38
N TYR A 243 -14.05 1.96 -21.14
CA TYR A 243 -13.08 3.05 -21.14
C TYR A 243 -13.03 3.71 -22.51
N HIS A 244 -13.77 4.81 -22.66
CA HIS A 244 -14.00 5.45 -23.95
C HIS A 244 -12.72 6.11 -24.50
N HIS A 245 -12.51 6.07 -25.82
CA HIS A 245 -11.31 6.66 -26.45
C HIS A 245 -11.18 8.17 -26.19
N ASP A 246 -12.29 8.90 -26.13
CA ASP A 246 -12.29 10.32 -25.76
C ASP A 246 -11.77 10.56 -24.33
N CYS A 247 -12.08 9.68 -23.38
CA CYS A 247 -11.53 9.74 -22.02
C CYS A 247 -10.01 9.46 -22.04
N GLU A 248 -9.59 8.48 -22.83
CA GLU A 248 -8.17 8.18 -23.05
C GLU A 248 -7.40 9.35 -23.66
N ALA A 249 -7.96 10.00 -24.68
CA ALA A 249 -7.36 11.17 -25.29
C ALA A 249 -7.31 12.35 -24.31
N ALA A 250 -8.35 12.53 -23.49
CA ALA A 250 -8.40 13.58 -22.49
C ALA A 250 -7.40 13.37 -21.35
N ILE A 251 -7.23 12.14 -20.85
CA ILE A 251 -6.23 11.83 -19.84
C ILE A 251 -4.81 12.00 -20.38
N ASN A 252 -4.54 11.58 -21.62
CA ASN A 252 -3.24 11.85 -22.25
C ASN A 252 -2.93 13.35 -22.37
N ARG A 253 -3.93 14.18 -22.68
CA ARG A 253 -3.76 15.66 -22.66
C ARG A 253 -3.48 16.18 -21.26
N MET A 254 -4.18 15.65 -20.25
CA MET A 254 -4.00 16.06 -18.86
C MET A 254 -2.59 15.71 -18.35
N ILE A 255 -2.12 14.48 -18.59
CA ILE A 255 -0.74 14.05 -18.27
C ILE A 255 0.28 15.03 -18.85
N ASN A 256 0.12 15.43 -20.11
CA ASN A 256 1.03 16.37 -20.75
C ASN A 256 0.97 17.78 -20.15
N LEU A 257 -0.20 18.20 -19.66
CA LEU A 257 -0.39 19.48 -18.99
C LEU A 257 0.25 19.49 -17.60
N GLU A 258 0.11 18.43 -16.80
CA GLU A 258 0.76 18.30 -15.49
C GLU A 258 2.29 18.27 -15.65
N MET A 259 2.80 17.54 -16.64
CA MET A 259 4.24 17.54 -16.94
C MET A 259 4.74 18.92 -17.39
N PHE A 260 3.95 19.68 -18.15
CA PHE A 260 4.27 21.06 -18.51
C PHE A 260 4.24 22.00 -17.30
N ALA A 261 3.28 21.82 -16.38
CA ALA A 261 3.19 22.59 -15.16
C ALA A 261 4.40 22.32 -14.25
N SER A 262 4.75 21.04 -14.06
CA SER A 262 5.96 20.63 -13.36
C SER A 262 7.22 21.26 -13.95
N TYR A 263 7.36 21.25 -15.29
CA TYR A 263 8.51 21.87 -15.96
C TYR A 263 8.57 23.39 -15.76
N THR A 264 7.40 24.05 -15.77
CA THR A 264 7.28 25.48 -15.50
C THR A 264 7.69 25.84 -14.07
N TYR A 265 7.23 25.05 -13.10
CA TYR A 265 7.60 25.24 -11.69
C TYR A 265 9.07 24.94 -11.42
N THR A 266 9.65 23.94 -12.09
CA THR A 266 11.11 23.72 -12.08
C THR A 266 11.86 24.96 -12.58
N SER A 267 11.43 25.56 -13.70
CA SER A 267 12.03 26.80 -14.22
C SER A 267 11.95 27.95 -13.19
N MET A 268 10.79 28.15 -12.54
CA MET A 268 10.62 29.15 -11.49
C MET A 268 11.54 28.87 -10.28
N ALA A 269 11.62 27.62 -9.83
CA ALA A 269 12.42 27.23 -8.67
C ALA A 269 13.91 27.55 -8.87
N PHE A 270 14.46 27.20 -10.04
CA PHE A 270 15.86 27.47 -10.36
C PHE A 270 16.12 28.96 -10.62
N TYR A 271 15.16 29.70 -11.15
CA TYR A 271 15.26 31.15 -11.27
C TYR A 271 15.42 31.84 -9.90
N PHE A 272 14.56 31.52 -8.93
CA PHE A 272 14.64 32.10 -7.58
C PHE A 272 15.82 31.57 -6.76
N SER A 273 16.44 30.47 -7.20
CA SER A 273 17.67 29.91 -6.60
C SER A 273 18.95 30.62 -7.05
N ARG A 274 18.90 31.42 -8.13
CA ARG A 274 20.07 32.17 -8.61
C ARG A 274 20.63 33.07 -7.50
N ASP A 275 21.95 33.26 -7.51
CA ASP A 275 22.65 34.10 -6.56
C ASP A 275 22.25 35.59 -6.66
N ASP A 276 21.89 36.05 -7.85
CA ASP A 276 21.44 37.42 -8.12
C ASP A 276 19.95 37.68 -7.82
N VAL A 277 19.16 36.64 -7.54
CA VAL A 277 17.74 36.74 -7.09
C VAL A 277 17.60 36.35 -5.61
N ALA A 278 18.18 35.21 -5.23
CA ALA A 278 18.36 34.70 -3.87
C ALA A 278 17.10 34.60 -2.98
N LEU A 279 15.91 34.48 -3.55
CA LEU A 279 14.65 34.31 -2.81
C LEU A 279 14.38 32.83 -2.52
N ARG A 280 15.18 32.24 -1.62
CA ARG A 280 15.17 30.80 -1.32
C ARG A 280 13.82 30.24 -0.88
N GLY A 281 12.97 31.03 -0.22
CA GLY A 281 11.62 30.61 0.15
C GLY A 281 10.72 30.36 -1.06
N PHE A 282 10.78 31.23 -2.08
CA PHE A 282 10.07 31.02 -3.35
C PHE A 282 10.67 29.86 -4.14
N ALA A 283 11.99 29.71 -4.14
CA ALA A 283 12.65 28.58 -4.77
C ALA A 283 12.17 27.24 -4.21
N HIS A 284 12.10 27.11 -2.88
CA HIS A 284 11.58 25.92 -2.21
C HIS A 284 10.11 25.67 -2.56
N PHE A 285 9.27 26.71 -2.43
CA PHE A 285 7.85 26.63 -2.75
C PHE A 285 7.61 26.11 -4.17
N PHE A 286 8.24 26.70 -5.18
CA PHE A 286 8.07 26.24 -6.57
C PHE A 286 8.69 24.86 -6.82
N LYS A 287 9.71 24.46 -6.05
CA LYS A 287 10.24 23.11 -6.14
C LYS A 287 9.24 22.07 -5.65
N GLU A 288 8.57 22.32 -4.52
CA GLU A 288 7.51 21.46 -4.00
C GLU A 288 6.34 21.34 -4.99
N ASN A 289 5.86 22.46 -5.53
CA ASN A 289 4.78 22.44 -6.53
C ASN A 289 5.22 21.69 -7.81
N SER A 290 6.48 21.83 -8.24
CA SER A 290 7.00 21.05 -9.37
C SER A 290 6.95 19.54 -9.13
N ASP A 291 7.32 19.11 -7.92
CA ASP A 291 7.30 17.70 -7.54
C ASP A 291 5.85 17.20 -7.41
N GLU A 292 4.93 18.00 -6.88
CA GLU A 292 3.49 17.71 -6.80
C GLU A 292 2.85 17.48 -8.18
N GLU A 293 3.10 18.36 -9.16
CA GLU A 293 2.52 18.18 -10.51
C GLU A 293 3.08 16.94 -11.22
N ARG A 294 4.33 16.58 -10.93
CA ARG A 294 4.90 15.34 -11.45
C ARG A 294 4.19 14.12 -10.83
N GLU A 295 3.86 14.15 -9.55
CA GLU A 295 3.05 13.10 -8.93
C GLU A 295 1.64 13.01 -9.53
N HIS A 296 1.01 14.14 -9.89
CA HIS A 296 -0.27 14.15 -10.58
C HIS A 296 -0.18 13.45 -11.94
N ALA A 297 0.85 13.76 -12.72
CA ALA A 297 1.10 13.10 -14.00
C ALA A 297 1.30 11.59 -13.84
N ASP A 298 2.08 11.15 -12.84
CA ASP A 298 2.31 9.73 -12.56
C ASP A 298 1.05 8.99 -12.12
N LYS A 299 0.19 9.62 -11.31
CA LYS A 299 -1.12 9.08 -10.93
C LYS A 299 -2.01 8.87 -12.15
N LEU A 300 -2.05 9.82 -13.08
CA LEU A 300 -2.81 9.73 -14.33
C LEU A 300 -2.25 8.66 -15.29
N LEU A 301 -0.92 8.56 -15.41
CA LEU A 301 -0.24 7.49 -16.17
C LEU A 301 -0.61 6.10 -15.62
N SER A 302 -0.57 5.93 -14.29
CA SER A 302 -0.98 4.70 -13.62
C SER A 302 -2.45 4.37 -13.87
N PHE A 303 -3.33 5.38 -13.78
CA PHE A 303 -4.75 5.22 -14.04
C PHE A 303 -5.02 4.78 -15.48
N GLN A 304 -4.40 5.44 -16.47
CA GLN A 304 -4.52 5.11 -17.89
C GLN A 304 -4.20 3.63 -18.16
N ASN A 305 -3.06 3.16 -17.63
CA ASN A 305 -2.62 1.77 -17.76
C ASN A 305 -3.62 0.79 -17.10
N LYS A 306 -4.09 1.09 -15.89
CA LYS A 306 -5.06 0.26 -15.16
C LYS A 306 -6.40 0.14 -15.87
N ARG A 307 -6.81 1.15 -16.64
CA ARG A 307 -8.05 1.15 -17.44
C ARG A 307 -7.89 0.53 -18.83
N GLY A 308 -6.69 0.06 -19.18
CA GLY A 308 -6.40 -0.51 -20.50
C GLY A 308 -6.29 0.53 -21.62
N GLY A 309 -6.10 1.81 -21.26
CA GLY A 309 -5.85 2.88 -22.20
C GLY A 309 -4.41 2.90 -22.71
N ARG A 310 -4.19 3.48 -23.89
CA ARG A 310 -2.83 3.71 -24.39
C ARG A 310 -2.28 5.02 -23.84
N ILE A 311 -1.02 5.03 -23.44
CA ILE A 311 -0.28 6.24 -23.06
C ILE A 311 0.36 6.81 -24.32
N LEU A 312 0.09 8.08 -24.59
CA LEU A 312 0.64 8.83 -25.72
C LEU A 312 1.29 10.12 -25.18
N LEU A 313 2.58 10.02 -24.84
CA LEU A 313 3.36 11.18 -24.42
C LEU A 313 3.66 12.08 -25.62
N GLN A 314 3.55 13.39 -25.42
CA GLN A 314 3.83 14.40 -26.44
C GLN A 314 5.02 15.26 -25.99
N ASP A 315 5.50 16.10 -26.91
CA ASP A 315 6.53 17.07 -26.58
C ASP A 315 6.04 18.04 -25.50
N ILE A 316 6.79 18.15 -24.41
CA ILE A 316 6.57 19.17 -23.38
C ILE A 316 7.22 20.46 -23.87
N LYS A 317 6.39 21.46 -24.16
CA LYS A 317 6.88 22.78 -24.61
C LYS A 317 7.62 23.47 -23.47
N LYS A 318 8.63 24.28 -23.80
CA LYS A 318 9.22 25.19 -22.82
C LYS A 318 8.23 26.28 -22.40
N PRO A 319 8.33 26.81 -21.17
CA PRO A 319 7.56 27.97 -20.76
C PRO A 319 7.81 29.18 -21.68
N GLU A 320 6.83 30.07 -21.80
CA GLU A 320 6.94 31.26 -22.67
C GLU A 320 7.98 32.28 -22.18
N ARG A 321 8.38 32.19 -20.91
CA ARG A 321 9.39 33.04 -20.29
C ARG A 321 10.36 32.22 -19.44
N ASP A 322 11.61 32.66 -19.43
CA ASP A 322 12.70 32.08 -18.64
C ASP A 322 13.13 33.03 -17.49
N GLU A 323 12.52 34.21 -17.43
CA GLU A 323 12.69 35.24 -16.40
C GLU A 323 11.34 35.46 -15.70
N TRP A 324 11.30 35.28 -14.37
CA TRP A 324 10.05 35.24 -13.59
C TRP A 324 9.80 36.49 -12.75
N GLY A 325 10.72 37.45 -12.78
CA GLY A 325 10.56 38.75 -12.15
C GLY A 325 10.53 38.67 -10.62
N ASN A 326 9.70 39.49 -10.00
CA ASN A 326 9.55 39.46 -8.53
C ASN A 326 8.59 38.33 -8.09
N GLY A 327 8.56 38.04 -6.78
CA GLY A 327 7.71 36.97 -6.24
C GLY A 327 6.21 37.15 -6.54
N LEU A 328 5.71 38.39 -6.61
CA LEU A 328 4.30 38.63 -6.95
C LEU A 328 4.00 38.26 -8.41
N GLU A 329 4.87 38.66 -9.33
CA GLU A 329 4.74 38.33 -10.76
C GLU A 329 4.77 36.81 -10.95
N ALA A 330 5.74 36.11 -10.36
CA ALA A 330 5.82 34.66 -10.44
C ALA A 330 4.57 33.96 -9.86
N MET A 331 4.07 34.42 -8.70
CA MET A 331 2.85 33.85 -8.10
C MET A 331 1.60 34.10 -8.94
N GLN A 332 1.50 35.22 -9.65
CA GLN A 332 0.41 35.46 -10.60
C GLN A 332 0.47 34.49 -11.78
N CYS A 333 1.68 34.13 -12.23
CA CYS A 333 1.88 33.14 -13.29
C CYS A 333 1.49 31.76 -12.82
N ALA A 334 1.94 31.37 -11.62
CA ALA A 334 1.57 30.12 -10.96
C ALA A 334 0.04 30.02 -10.85
N LEU A 335 -0.62 31.06 -10.32
CA LEU A 335 -2.09 31.09 -10.23
C LEU A 335 -2.78 30.91 -11.60
N GLN A 336 -2.24 31.49 -12.67
CA GLN A 336 -2.82 31.32 -14.00
C GLN A 336 -2.60 29.92 -14.56
N LEU A 337 -1.43 29.32 -14.30
CA LEU A 337 -1.14 27.93 -14.63
C LEU A 337 -2.10 26.98 -13.89
N GLU A 338 -2.28 27.18 -12.58
CA GLU A 338 -3.24 26.43 -11.76
C GLU A 338 -4.67 26.53 -12.28
N LYS A 339 -5.10 27.72 -12.70
CA LYS A 339 -6.43 27.89 -13.32
C LYS A 339 -6.59 27.08 -14.59
N ASN A 340 -5.54 27.01 -15.41
CA ASN A 340 -5.56 26.25 -16.66
C ASN A 340 -5.60 24.74 -16.40
N VAL A 341 -4.79 24.25 -15.44
CA VAL A 341 -4.80 22.85 -14.97
C VAL A 341 -6.19 22.48 -14.43
N ASN A 342 -6.75 23.30 -13.53
CA ASN A 342 -8.09 23.08 -12.99
C ASN A 342 -9.18 23.09 -14.06
N GLN A 343 -9.12 24.00 -15.03
CA GLN A 343 -10.08 24.01 -16.14
C GLN A 343 -9.98 22.73 -16.99
N ALA A 344 -8.76 22.24 -17.26
CA ALA A 344 -8.56 21.00 -17.97
C ALA A 344 -9.11 19.77 -17.21
N LEU A 345 -9.01 19.76 -15.88
CA LEU A 345 -9.64 18.75 -15.02
C LEU A 345 -11.17 18.80 -15.11
N LEU A 346 -11.77 20.00 -15.11
CA LEU A 346 -13.21 20.17 -15.29
C LEU A 346 -13.68 19.68 -16.67
N ASP A 347 -12.91 19.99 -17.72
CA ASP A 347 -13.21 19.53 -19.07
C ASP A 347 -13.09 18.00 -19.19
N LEU A 348 -12.08 17.40 -18.55
CA LEU A 348 -11.92 15.95 -18.43
C LEU A 348 -13.12 15.32 -17.72
N HIS A 349 -13.57 15.92 -16.61
CA HIS A 349 -14.75 15.45 -15.88
C HIS A 349 -16.02 15.51 -16.74
N LYS A 350 -16.19 16.57 -17.52
CA LYS A 350 -17.30 16.69 -18.46
C LYS A 350 -17.25 15.61 -19.55
N ILE A 351 -16.10 15.40 -20.18
CA ILE A 351 -15.91 14.34 -21.19
C ILE A 351 -16.22 12.96 -20.60
N ALA A 352 -15.79 12.70 -19.37
CA ALA A 352 -16.11 11.45 -18.70
C ALA A 352 -17.62 11.32 -18.49
N SER A 353 -18.26 12.36 -17.96
CA SER A 353 -19.70 12.40 -17.65
C SER A 353 -20.59 12.24 -18.89
N ASP A 354 -20.22 12.87 -20.00
CA ASP A 354 -20.95 12.78 -21.29
C ASP A 354 -20.85 11.39 -21.94
N LYS A 355 -19.91 10.55 -21.49
CA LYS A 355 -19.61 9.21 -22.06
C LYS A 355 -19.94 8.05 -21.12
N VAL A 356 -20.35 8.34 -19.89
CA VAL A 356 -21.04 7.35 -19.07
C VAL A 356 -22.40 7.13 -19.71
N ASP A 357 -22.62 5.96 -20.29
CA ASP A 357 -23.97 5.53 -20.63
C ASP A 357 -24.82 5.61 -19.35
N PRO A 358 -25.86 6.45 -19.29
CA PRO A 358 -26.74 6.55 -18.12
C PRO A 358 -27.39 5.20 -17.76
N HIS A 359 -27.34 4.22 -18.67
CA HIS A 359 -27.92 2.89 -18.55
C HIS A 359 -26.92 1.76 -18.30
N MET A 360 -25.64 2.06 -18.01
CA MET A 360 -24.70 1.01 -17.59
C MET A 360 -24.92 0.66 -16.12
N GLU A 361 -26.03 -0.03 -15.85
CA GLU A 361 -26.39 -0.54 -14.54
C GLU A 361 -25.31 -1.49 -14.01
N SER A 362 -25.07 -1.47 -12.70
CA SER A 362 -24.18 -2.42 -12.06
C SER A 362 -24.63 -3.85 -12.36
N GLN A 363 -23.71 -4.76 -12.68
CA GLN A 363 -24.02 -6.17 -12.95
C GLN A 363 -24.77 -6.88 -11.81
N ILE A 364 -24.69 -6.34 -10.58
CA ILE A 364 -25.39 -6.86 -9.39
C ILE A 364 -26.69 -6.12 -9.07
N ARG A 365 -27.06 -5.09 -9.83
CA ARG A 365 -28.26 -4.30 -9.57
C ARG A 365 -29.48 -5.12 -9.94
N GLN A 366 -30.35 -5.36 -8.96
CA GLN A 366 -31.60 -6.08 -9.15
C GLN A 366 -32.67 -5.53 -8.20
N ASN A 367 -33.83 -5.19 -8.76
CA ASN A 367 -34.97 -4.64 -8.02
C ASN A 367 -34.60 -3.46 -7.10
N TYR A 368 -33.70 -2.59 -7.58
CA TYR A 368 -33.22 -1.44 -6.84
C TYR A 368 -33.45 -0.19 -7.67
N HIS A 369 -34.48 0.58 -7.35
CA HIS A 369 -34.88 1.74 -8.15
C HIS A 369 -33.96 2.94 -7.87
N HIS A 370 -33.71 3.80 -8.87
CA HIS A 370 -32.84 4.97 -8.70
C HIS A 370 -33.34 5.95 -7.63
N ASP A 371 -34.66 6.11 -7.48
CA ASP A 371 -35.24 6.87 -6.36
C ASP A 371 -34.81 6.32 -4.99
N CYS A 372 -34.75 4.99 -4.83
CA CYS A 372 -34.28 4.35 -3.60
C CYS A 372 -32.79 4.60 -3.38
N GLU A 373 -31.98 4.47 -4.43
CA GLU A 373 -30.55 4.78 -4.40
C GLU A 373 -30.27 6.24 -4.00
N ALA A 374 -30.97 7.18 -4.61
CA ALA A 374 -30.85 8.59 -4.28
C ALA A 374 -31.33 8.89 -2.85
N ALA A 375 -32.38 8.21 -2.38
CA ALA A 375 -32.88 8.37 -1.03
C ALA A 375 -31.92 7.80 0.02
N ILE A 376 -31.26 6.67 -0.26
CA ILE A 376 -30.19 6.13 0.60
C ILE A 376 -29.00 7.10 0.70
N ASN A 377 -28.58 7.71 -0.41
CA ASN A 377 -27.52 8.73 -0.37
C ASN A 377 -27.88 9.94 0.51
N ARG A 378 -29.15 10.37 0.49
CA ARG A 378 -29.63 11.42 1.40
C ARG A 378 -29.64 10.96 2.85
N MET A 379 -30.06 9.72 3.11
CA MET A 379 -30.10 9.16 4.45
C MET A 379 -28.69 9.04 5.05
N ILE A 380 -27.70 8.58 4.28
CA ILE A 380 -26.29 8.51 4.69
C ILE A 380 -25.80 9.88 5.20
N ASN A 381 -26.08 10.95 4.46
CA ASN A 381 -25.67 12.30 4.85
C ASN A 381 -26.40 12.78 6.11
N LEU A 382 -27.66 12.37 6.31
CA LEU A 382 -28.44 12.70 7.51
C LEU A 382 -27.89 11.99 8.76
N GLU A 383 -27.51 10.72 8.69
CA GLU A 383 -26.88 10.01 9.82
C GLU A 383 -25.52 10.61 10.17
N MET A 384 -24.72 10.95 9.16
CA MET A 384 -23.44 11.66 9.38
C MET A 384 -23.65 13.04 10.01
N PHE A 385 -24.71 13.76 9.65
CA PHE A 385 -25.09 15.02 10.28
C PHE A 385 -25.56 14.83 11.72
N ALA A 386 -26.31 13.77 12.02
CA ALA A 386 -26.75 13.43 13.36
C ALA A 386 -25.54 13.11 14.26
N SER A 387 -24.62 12.28 13.77
CA SER A 387 -23.33 11.99 14.42
C SER A 387 -22.55 13.27 14.72
N TYR A 388 -22.40 14.17 13.73
CA TYR A 388 -21.68 15.42 13.94
C TYR A 388 -22.34 16.34 14.97
N THR A 389 -23.68 16.35 15.01
CA THR A 389 -24.47 17.08 16.01
C THR A 389 -24.27 16.52 17.42
N TYR A 390 -24.28 15.19 17.57
CA TYR A 390 -24.00 14.54 18.85
C TYR A 390 -22.56 14.74 19.32
N THR A 391 -21.58 14.73 18.41
CA THR A 391 -20.20 15.12 18.72
C THR A 391 -20.17 16.55 19.29
N SER A 392 -20.86 17.52 18.67
CA SER A 392 -20.93 18.90 19.19
C SER A 392 -21.52 18.95 20.61
N MET A 393 -22.61 18.22 20.88
CA MET A 393 -23.18 18.12 22.23
C MET A 393 -22.20 17.50 23.23
N ALA A 394 -21.53 16.39 22.87
CA ALA A 394 -20.60 15.70 23.75
C ALA A 394 -19.45 16.60 24.21
N PHE A 395 -18.84 17.35 23.27
CA PHE A 395 -17.74 18.26 23.57
C PHE A 395 -18.20 19.52 24.31
N TYR A 396 -19.44 19.96 24.13
CA TYR A 396 -20.03 21.02 24.96
C TYR A 396 -20.09 20.63 26.44
N PHE A 397 -20.64 19.46 26.76
CA PHE A 397 -20.73 18.98 28.15
C PHE A 397 -19.36 18.60 28.76
N SER A 398 -18.33 18.45 27.92
CA SER A 398 -16.94 18.18 28.33
C SER A 398 -16.15 19.42 28.75
N ARG A 399 -16.65 20.63 28.46
CA ARG A 399 -15.97 21.88 28.85
C ARG A 399 -15.86 22.01 30.37
N ASP A 400 -14.84 22.70 30.84
CA ASP A 400 -14.58 22.90 32.27
C ASP A 400 -15.67 23.76 32.95
N ASP A 401 -16.33 24.64 32.19
CA ASP A 401 -17.42 25.50 32.67
C ASP A 401 -18.82 24.84 32.63
N VAL A 402 -18.93 23.61 32.10
CA VAL A 402 -20.16 22.79 32.11
C VAL A 402 -19.96 21.52 32.95
N ALA A 403 -18.91 20.74 32.66
CA ALA A 403 -18.37 19.63 33.45
C ALA A 403 -19.35 18.48 33.81
N LEU A 404 -20.27 18.12 32.90
CA LEU A 404 -21.22 17.01 33.07
C LEU A 404 -20.77 15.78 32.25
N ARG A 405 -19.90 14.96 32.85
CA ARG A 405 -19.22 13.85 32.15
C ARG A 405 -20.16 12.73 31.68
N GLY A 406 -21.23 12.45 32.40
CA GLY A 406 -22.23 11.46 32.00
C GLY A 406 -23.01 11.91 30.76
N PHE A 407 -23.37 13.20 30.67
CA PHE A 407 -23.93 13.77 29.43
C PHE A 407 -22.94 13.74 28.28
N ALA A 408 -21.68 14.11 28.52
CA ALA A 408 -20.63 14.06 27.51
C ALA A 408 -20.45 12.63 26.95
N HIS A 409 -20.38 11.64 27.83
CA HIS A 409 -20.28 10.23 27.46
C HIS A 409 -21.50 9.76 26.67
N PHE A 410 -22.69 10.02 27.19
CA PHE A 410 -23.95 9.65 26.54
C PHE A 410 -24.00 10.19 25.10
N PHE A 411 -23.79 11.49 24.89
CA PHE A 411 -23.82 12.03 23.53
C PHE A 411 -22.65 11.55 22.66
N LYS A 412 -21.51 11.18 23.25
CA LYS A 412 -20.42 10.57 22.49
C LYS A 412 -20.80 9.18 21.98
N GLU A 413 -21.45 8.35 22.80
CA GLU A 413 -21.96 7.04 22.39
C GLU A 413 -22.98 7.17 21.27
N ASN A 414 -23.97 8.07 21.40
CA ASN A 414 -24.95 8.31 20.33
C ASN A 414 -24.24 8.78 19.04
N SER A 415 -23.20 9.62 19.15
CA SER A 415 -22.42 10.04 17.98
C SER A 415 -21.75 8.86 17.26
N ASP A 416 -21.24 7.89 18.01
CA ASP A 416 -20.56 6.71 17.46
C ASP A 416 -21.60 5.74 16.85
N GLU A 417 -22.76 5.55 17.51
CA GLU A 417 -23.90 4.79 16.98
C GLU A 417 -24.40 5.37 15.64
N GLU A 418 -24.61 6.69 15.54
CA GLU A 418 -25.04 7.31 14.27
C GLU A 418 -24.00 7.18 13.14
N TRP A 419 -22.72 7.10 13.49
CA TRP A 419 -21.68 6.84 12.50
C TRP A 419 -21.73 5.39 12.00
N GLU A 420 -22.05 4.43 12.87
CA GLU A 420 -22.31 3.05 12.48
C GLU A 420 -23.56 2.92 11.60
N HIS A 421 -24.62 3.71 11.85
CA HIS A 421 -25.79 3.78 10.98
C HIS A 421 -25.42 4.24 9.55
N ALA A 422 -24.61 5.29 9.44
CA ALA A 422 -24.12 5.76 8.15
C ALA A 422 -23.31 4.67 7.41
N ASP A 423 -22.42 3.95 8.12
CA ASP A 423 -21.61 2.87 7.53
C ASP A 423 -22.44 1.66 7.07
N LYS A 424 -23.45 1.27 7.86
CA LYS A 424 -24.43 0.24 7.47
C LYS A 424 -25.15 0.62 6.17
N LEU A 425 -25.58 1.88 6.01
CA LEU A 425 -26.22 2.37 4.78
C LEU A 425 -25.25 2.42 3.58
N LEU A 426 -24.00 2.86 3.78
CA LEU A 426 -22.95 2.84 2.76
C LEU A 426 -22.71 1.41 2.24
N SER A 427 -22.58 0.47 3.16
CA SER A 427 -22.43 -0.96 2.85
C SER A 427 -23.64 -1.51 2.10
N PHE A 428 -24.86 -1.14 2.51
CA PHE A 428 -26.09 -1.54 1.82
C PHE A 428 -26.18 -0.99 0.39
N GLN A 429 -25.86 0.29 0.19
CA GLN A 429 -25.84 0.95 -1.13
C GLN A 429 -24.96 0.18 -2.11
N ASN A 430 -23.73 -0.18 -1.70
CA ASN A 430 -22.81 -0.98 -2.50
C ASN A 430 -23.34 -2.40 -2.75
N LYS A 431 -23.90 -3.05 -1.72
CA LYS A 431 -24.47 -4.41 -1.80
C LYS A 431 -25.58 -4.51 -2.86
N ARG A 432 -26.37 -3.44 -3.06
CA ARG A 432 -27.46 -3.39 -4.04
C ARG A 432 -27.03 -2.90 -5.43
N GLY A 433 -25.74 -2.63 -5.63
CA GLY A 433 -25.20 -2.14 -6.89
C GLY A 433 -25.45 -0.65 -7.15
N GLY A 434 -25.83 0.11 -6.13
CA GLY A 434 -25.94 1.56 -6.17
C GLY A 434 -24.58 2.26 -6.22
N ARG A 435 -24.60 3.59 -6.31
CA ARG A 435 -23.43 4.47 -6.29
C ARG A 435 -23.55 5.46 -5.13
N ILE A 436 -22.51 5.49 -4.31
CA ILE A 436 -22.41 6.42 -3.20
C ILE A 436 -22.01 7.80 -3.75
N LEU A 437 -22.79 8.81 -3.40
CA LEU A 437 -22.53 10.22 -3.73
C LEU A 437 -22.48 11.03 -2.43
N LEU A 438 -21.31 11.08 -1.78
CA LEU A 438 -21.13 11.85 -0.55
C LEU A 438 -21.31 13.35 -0.82
N GLN A 439 -21.88 14.05 0.17
CA GLN A 439 -22.15 15.48 0.15
C GLN A 439 -21.52 16.14 1.39
N ASP A 440 -21.47 17.47 1.41
CA ASP A 440 -21.10 18.23 2.60
C ASP A 440 -21.90 17.77 3.82
N ILE A 441 -21.22 17.53 4.95
CA ILE A 441 -21.87 17.41 6.25
C ILE A 441 -21.96 18.81 6.82
N LYS A 442 -23.19 19.36 6.90
CA LYS A 442 -23.38 20.72 7.42
C LYS A 442 -23.05 20.75 8.92
N LYS A 443 -22.51 21.87 9.39
CA LYS A 443 -22.30 22.06 10.83
C LYS A 443 -23.65 22.12 11.56
N PRO A 444 -23.70 21.74 12.85
CA PRO A 444 -24.90 21.94 13.67
C PRO A 444 -25.32 23.42 13.70
N GLU A 445 -26.62 23.66 13.90
CA GLU A 445 -27.17 25.03 13.91
C GLU A 445 -26.68 25.90 15.07
N ARG A 446 -26.13 25.28 16.12
CA ARG A 446 -25.64 25.95 17.33
C ARG A 446 -24.38 25.25 17.87
N ASP A 447 -23.54 26.04 18.53
CA ASP A 447 -22.34 25.59 19.23
C ASP A 447 -22.54 25.57 20.77
N GLU A 448 -23.57 26.27 21.25
CA GLU A 448 -23.98 26.32 22.66
C GLU A 448 -25.29 25.54 22.84
N TRP A 449 -25.29 24.56 23.74
CA TRP A 449 -26.41 23.62 23.92
C TRP A 449 -27.24 23.87 25.19
N GLY A 450 -26.87 24.87 25.97
CA GLY A 450 -27.61 25.27 27.17
C GLY A 450 -27.49 24.25 28.29
N ASN A 451 -28.62 23.88 28.87
CA ASN A 451 -28.65 22.89 29.95
C ASN A 451 -28.91 21.47 29.40
N GLY A 452 -28.73 20.44 30.23
CA GLY A 452 -28.93 19.04 29.86
C GLY A 452 -30.36 18.75 29.39
N LEU A 453 -31.37 19.45 29.91
CA LEU A 453 -32.75 19.32 29.43
C LEU A 453 -32.92 19.87 28.01
N GLU A 454 -32.35 21.04 27.70
CA GLU A 454 -32.39 21.65 26.37
C GLU A 454 -31.65 20.81 25.33
N ALA A 455 -30.49 20.27 25.69
CA ALA A 455 -29.73 19.37 24.82
C ALA A 455 -30.51 18.08 24.53
N MET A 456 -31.12 17.45 25.55
CA MET A 456 -31.95 16.26 25.37
C MET A 456 -33.18 16.54 24.51
N GLN A 457 -33.79 17.72 24.60
CA GLN A 457 -34.90 18.12 23.73
C GLN A 457 -34.46 18.31 22.28
N CYS A 458 -33.26 18.87 22.06
CA CYS A 458 -32.67 18.97 20.72
C CYS A 458 -32.37 17.59 20.13
N ALA A 459 -31.78 16.68 20.91
CA ALA A 459 -31.54 15.29 20.53
C ALA A 459 -32.85 14.57 20.17
N LEU A 460 -33.90 14.71 20.99
CA LEU A 460 -35.21 14.11 20.69
C LEU A 460 -35.79 14.63 19.37
N GLN A 461 -35.62 15.92 19.06
CA GLN A 461 -36.10 16.48 17.80
C GLN A 461 -35.28 15.98 16.61
N LEU A 462 -33.96 15.85 16.77
CA LEU A 462 -33.08 15.24 15.77
C LEU A 462 -33.50 13.80 15.47
N GLU A 463 -33.69 12.97 16.49
CA GLU A 463 -34.12 11.57 16.31
C GLU A 463 -35.48 11.44 15.63
N LYS A 464 -36.42 12.35 15.95
CA LYS A 464 -37.72 12.39 15.26
C LYS A 464 -37.59 12.78 13.79
N ASN A 465 -36.67 13.67 13.45
CA ASN A 465 -36.42 14.06 12.07
C ASN A 465 -35.75 12.91 11.27
N VAL A 466 -34.76 12.25 11.87
CA VAL A 466 -34.12 11.03 11.33
C VAL A 466 -35.16 9.94 11.10
N ASN A 467 -35.99 9.65 12.11
CA ASN A 467 -37.05 8.66 11.99
C ASN A 467 -38.09 9.02 10.92
N GLN A 468 -38.47 10.30 10.77
CA GLN A 468 -39.37 10.71 9.70
C GLN A 468 -38.73 10.49 8.31
N ALA A 469 -37.43 10.77 8.16
CA ALA A 469 -36.71 10.51 6.92
C ALA A 469 -36.62 9.00 6.60
N LEU A 470 -36.46 8.15 7.62
CA LEU A 470 -36.51 6.70 7.48
C LEU A 470 -37.89 6.19 7.06
N LEU A 471 -38.98 6.75 7.63
CA LEU A 471 -40.34 6.43 7.22
C LEU A 471 -40.62 6.85 5.78
N ASP A 472 -40.13 8.02 5.37
CA ASP A 472 -40.25 8.50 3.99
C ASP A 472 -39.46 7.61 3.02
N LEU A 473 -38.25 7.18 3.42
CA LEU A 473 -37.42 6.24 2.66
C LEU A 473 -38.09 4.85 2.55
N HIS A 474 -38.67 4.34 3.64
CA HIS A 474 -39.41 3.08 3.66
C HIS A 474 -40.64 3.15 2.75
N LYS A 475 -41.35 4.28 2.75
CA LYS A 475 -42.45 4.51 1.81
C LYS A 475 -41.97 4.49 0.36
N ILE A 476 -40.85 5.14 0.03
CA ILE A 476 -40.26 5.08 -1.31
C ILE A 476 -39.94 3.63 -1.69
N ALA A 477 -39.32 2.87 -0.79
CA ALA A 477 -39.02 1.46 -1.01
C ALA A 477 -40.28 0.62 -1.27
N SER A 478 -41.33 0.85 -0.50
CA SER A 478 -42.64 0.20 -0.63
C SER A 478 -43.33 0.54 -1.95
N ASP A 479 -43.36 1.82 -2.31
CA ASP A 479 -43.94 2.32 -3.57
C ASP A 479 -43.20 1.76 -4.80
N LYS A 480 -41.90 1.51 -4.67
CA LYS A 480 -41.05 0.90 -5.71
C LYS A 480 -40.98 -0.62 -5.63
N VAL A 481 -41.72 -1.24 -4.70
CA VAL A 481 -41.80 -2.69 -4.52
C VAL A 481 -40.40 -3.31 -4.28
N ASP A 482 -39.60 -2.69 -3.39
CA ASP A 482 -38.30 -3.22 -2.93
C ASP A 482 -38.43 -3.83 -1.52
N PRO A 483 -38.92 -5.07 -1.39
CA PRO A 483 -39.15 -5.70 -0.09
C PRO A 483 -37.86 -5.91 0.72
N HIS A 484 -36.72 -6.06 0.05
CA HIS A 484 -35.43 -6.23 0.76
C HIS A 484 -34.96 -4.91 1.37
N LEU A 485 -35.22 -3.76 0.72
CA LEU A 485 -34.96 -2.47 1.36
C LEU A 485 -35.95 -2.19 2.50
N CYS A 486 -37.24 -2.54 2.36
CA CYS A 486 -38.20 -2.41 3.46
C CYS A 486 -37.76 -3.21 4.69
N ASP A 487 -37.44 -4.50 4.52
CA ASP A 487 -36.97 -5.39 5.58
C ASP A 487 -35.68 -4.88 6.24
N PHE A 488 -34.73 -4.38 5.45
CA PHE A 488 -33.49 -3.81 5.97
C PHE A 488 -33.74 -2.58 6.88
N LEU A 489 -34.64 -1.68 6.48
CA LEU A 489 -34.99 -0.49 7.27
C LEU A 489 -35.76 -0.87 8.54
N GLU A 490 -36.69 -1.82 8.44
CA GLU A 490 -37.45 -2.33 9.58
C GLU A 490 -36.55 -3.00 10.63
N THR A 491 -35.65 -3.87 10.16
CA THR A 491 -34.77 -4.67 11.03
C THR A 491 -33.72 -3.83 11.73
N HIS A 492 -33.09 -2.90 11.02
CA HIS A 492 -31.86 -2.24 11.49
C HIS A 492 -32.03 -0.78 11.90
N TYR A 493 -33.17 -0.13 11.63
CA TYR A 493 -33.33 1.31 11.90
C TYR A 493 -34.64 1.62 12.63
N LEU A 494 -35.80 1.20 12.10
CA LEU A 494 -37.09 1.65 12.64
C LEU A 494 -37.32 1.20 14.10
N ASN A 495 -36.88 0.00 14.48
CA ASN A 495 -36.95 -0.46 15.86
C ASN A 495 -36.01 0.35 16.77
N GLU A 496 -34.76 0.55 16.35
CA GLU A 496 -33.75 1.31 17.09
C GLU A 496 -34.20 2.77 17.31
N GLN A 497 -34.75 3.42 16.28
CA GLN A 497 -35.29 4.79 16.40
C GLN A 497 -36.41 4.90 17.44
N VAL A 498 -37.34 3.93 17.48
CA VAL A 498 -38.43 3.97 18.47
C VAL A 498 -37.88 3.81 19.89
N GLU A 499 -36.89 2.94 20.09
CA GLU A 499 -36.21 2.77 21.37
C GLU A 499 -35.44 4.03 21.79
N ALA A 500 -34.69 4.65 20.88
CA ALA A 500 -33.95 5.90 21.10
C ALA A 500 -34.90 7.07 21.46
N ILE A 501 -35.97 7.26 20.70
CA ILE A 501 -36.99 8.29 20.95
C ILE A 501 -37.65 8.07 22.33
N LYS A 502 -37.93 6.81 22.70
CA LYS A 502 -38.50 6.47 24.00
C LYS A 502 -37.52 6.78 25.14
N LYS A 503 -36.24 6.40 24.98
CA LYS A 503 -35.16 6.64 25.95
C LYS A 503 -34.97 8.14 26.20
N LEU A 504 -34.88 8.94 25.15
CA LEU A 504 -34.77 10.41 25.24
C LEU A 504 -36.02 11.03 25.88
N GLY A 505 -37.21 10.55 25.54
CA GLY A 505 -38.48 10.99 26.16
C GLY A 505 -38.52 10.74 27.68
N ASP A 506 -38.00 9.61 28.14
CA ASP A 506 -37.88 9.27 29.56
C ASP A 506 -36.89 10.20 30.28
N HIS A 507 -35.73 10.46 29.64
CA HIS A 507 -34.72 11.37 30.15
C HIS A 507 -35.28 12.80 30.31
N ILE A 508 -35.95 13.33 29.29
CA ILE A 508 -36.60 14.65 29.34
C ILE A 508 -37.66 14.70 30.44
N THR A 509 -38.48 13.65 30.58
CA THR A 509 -39.51 13.58 31.62
C THR A 509 -38.90 13.64 33.01
N ASN A 510 -37.82 12.90 33.25
CA ASN A 510 -37.13 12.90 34.55
C ASN A 510 -36.48 14.26 34.84
N LEU A 511 -35.73 14.83 33.89
CA LEU A 511 -35.11 16.15 34.04
C LEU A 511 -36.14 17.26 34.28
N THR A 512 -37.29 17.19 33.60
CA THR A 512 -38.40 18.13 33.80
C THR A 512 -38.99 18.01 35.20
N LYS A 513 -39.25 16.77 35.68
CA LYS A 513 -39.79 16.52 37.03
C LYS A 513 -38.83 16.93 38.15
N MET A 514 -37.52 16.89 37.88
CA MET A 514 -36.49 17.35 38.82
C MET A 514 -36.28 18.88 38.78
N ASP A 515 -37.03 19.60 37.93
CA ASP A 515 -36.94 21.06 37.74
C ASP A 515 -35.54 21.52 37.30
N ALA A 516 -34.92 20.80 36.35
CA ALA A 516 -33.55 21.05 35.87
C ALA A 516 -33.30 22.48 35.36
N VAL A 517 -34.35 23.18 34.90
CA VAL A 517 -34.27 24.58 34.47
C VAL A 517 -33.86 25.51 35.61
N LYS A 518 -34.34 25.25 36.84
CA LYS A 518 -34.10 26.12 38.01
C LYS A 518 -33.15 25.51 39.02
N ASN A 519 -33.06 24.19 39.06
CA ASN A 519 -32.29 23.44 40.04
C ASN A 519 -31.08 22.77 39.38
N LYS A 520 -29.92 23.44 39.43
CA LYS A 520 -28.66 22.88 38.89
C LYS A 520 -28.26 21.52 39.51
N MET A 521 -28.73 21.23 40.73
CA MET A 521 -28.45 19.93 41.36
C MET A 521 -29.19 18.79 40.67
N ALA A 522 -30.29 19.08 39.97
CA ALA A 522 -31.03 18.08 39.21
C ALA A 522 -30.17 17.46 38.10
N GLU A 523 -29.48 18.30 37.33
CA GLU A 523 -28.63 17.84 36.21
C GLU A 523 -27.43 17.08 36.72
N TYR A 524 -26.81 17.54 37.81
CA TYR A 524 -25.71 16.83 38.44
C TYR A 524 -26.13 15.43 38.94
N LEU A 525 -27.28 15.32 39.61
CA LEU A 525 -27.78 14.02 40.07
C LEU A 525 -28.18 13.12 38.90
N PHE A 526 -28.76 13.69 37.85
CA PHE A 526 -29.12 12.94 36.64
C PHE A 526 -27.88 12.43 35.90
N ASP A 527 -26.86 13.27 35.76
CA ASP A 527 -25.54 12.93 35.21
C ASP A 527 -24.93 11.74 35.93
N LYS A 528 -25.02 11.68 37.27
CA LYS A 528 -24.42 10.61 38.07
C LYS A 528 -25.27 9.34 38.14
N HIS A 529 -26.57 9.47 38.32
CA HIS A 529 -27.43 8.32 38.61
C HIS A 529 -28.09 7.70 37.38
N THR A 530 -28.36 8.49 36.35
CA THR A 530 -28.99 8.00 35.12
C THR A 530 -27.96 7.73 34.04
N LEU A 531 -27.03 8.66 33.83
CA LEU A 531 -26.02 8.57 32.75
C LEU A 531 -24.67 8.02 33.21
N GLY A 532 -24.35 8.10 34.51
CA GLY A 532 -23.04 7.74 35.07
C GLY A 532 -22.81 6.25 35.32
N GLY A 533 -23.71 5.36 34.86
CA GLY A 533 -23.66 3.92 35.15
C GLY A 533 -22.61 3.13 34.36
N GLN A 534 -21.85 3.77 33.46
CA GLN A 534 -20.91 3.09 32.55
C GLN A 534 -19.56 3.81 32.38
N SER A 535 -19.13 4.61 33.36
CA SER A 535 -17.77 5.20 33.37
C SER A 535 -16.70 4.23 33.82
#